data_AF-A0A0P4WHI4-F1
#
_entry.id   AF-A0A0P4WHI4-F1
#
_cell.length_a   1.000
_cell.length_b   1.000
_cell.length_c   1.000
_cell.angle_alpha   90.00
_cell.angle_beta   90.00
_cell.angle_gamma   90.00
#
_symmetry.space_group_name_H-M   'P 1'
#
loop_
_entity.id
_entity.type
_entity.pdbx_description
1 polymer ?
#
loop_
_entity_poly.entity_id
_entity_poly.type
_entity_poly.pdbx_seq_one_letter_code
_entity_poly.pdbx_strand_id
1 'polypeptide(L)'
;MARLTVLSCSCCLRALWTPEEMDQHRRSQEIDKVLQKERERLRRQVKLLLLGAGESGKSTFLKQMRIIHGYRFGHEEIDEYRETIYKNIVMGMKVLVDARDKLRIPWEDDTRESIGNHLMKYMSYMPLDRQVFLEYVPSIRDLWKDTGIRQAYNRRAEFQLTDSVSYFFDSLDRIGVSEYIPTEKDILHCRKATKAITEFTIPIQNVPFLFVDVGGQRTQRQKWFQCFESVTSIIFLASSSEFDQRLLEDR
;
A
#
# COMPACT_ATOMS: atom_id res chain seq x y z
N MET A 1 -42.72 20.98 49.79
CA MET A 1 -42.18 20.11 48.72
C MET A 1 -40.84 19.55 49.18
N ALA A 2 -40.84 18.35 49.75
CA ALA A 2 -39.64 17.71 50.27
C ALA A 2 -38.83 17.09 49.12
N ARG A 3 -37.56 17.49 48.99
CA ARG A 3 -36.59 16.85 48.10
C ARG A 3 -36.25 15.48 48.67
N LEU A 4 -36.63 14.42 47.97
CA LEU A 4 -36.15 13.06 48.20
C LEU A 4 -34.70 12.96 47.69
N THR A 5 -33.74 13.18 48.58
CA THR A 5 -32.36 12.71 48.43
C THR A 5 -32.36 11.19 48.59
N VAL A 6 -32.33 10.46 47.47
CA VAL A 6 -32.15 9.01 47.46
C VAL A 6 -30.71 8.71 47.89
N LEU A 7 -30.57 8.20 49.12
CA LEU A 7 -29.32 7.72 49.68
C LEU A 7 -28.80 6.50 48.90
N SER A 8 -27.52 6.56 48.54
CA SER A 8 -26.74 5.47 47.95
C SER A 8 -26.43 4.37 48.98
N CYS A 9 -27.45 3.64 49.44
CA CYS A 9 -27.27 2.50 50.33
C CYS A 9 -27.30 1.19 49.53
N SER A 10 -26.24 0.38 49.64
CA SER A 10 -26.11 -0.92 48.95
C SER A 10 -27.22 -1.93 49.31
N CYS A 11 -27.94 -1.72 50.42
CA CYS A 11 -29.07 -2.55 50.84
C CYS A 11 -30.40 -2.16 50.15
N CYS A 12 -30.57 -0.91 49.71
CA CYS A 12 -31.81 -0.46 49.06
C CYS A 12 -31.87 -0.80 47.56
N LEU A 13 -30.71 -1.01 46.92
CA LEU A 13 -30.60 -1.39 45.51
C LEU A 13 -31.09 -2.82 45.22
N ARG A 14 -31.07 -3.72 46.23
CA ARG A 14 -31.57 -5.11 46.09
C ARG A 14 -33.09 -5.22 46.06
N ALA A 15 -33.82 -4.18 46.46
CA ALA A 15 -35.28 -4.19 46.53
C ALA A 15 -35.95 -3.63 45.27
N LEU A 16 -35.19 -2.99 44.38
CA LEU A 16 -35.71 -2.28 43.21
C LEU A 16 -35.44 -3.02 41.91
N TRP A 17 -34.38 -3.83 41.83
CA TRP A 17 -33.95 -4.49 40.61
C TRP A 17 -33.89 -6.00 40.76
N THR A 18 -34.39 -6.69 39.74
CA THR A 18 -34.20 -8.12 39.54
C THR A 18 -32.69 -8.44 39.37
N PRO A 19 -32.27 -9.68 39.65
CA PRO A 19 -30.89 -10.11 39.41
C PRO A 19 -30.41 -9.84 37.97
N GLU A 20 -31.31 -9.95 36.99
CA GLU A 20 -31.04 -9.64 35.58
C GLU A 20 -30.81 -8.13 35.37
N GLU A 21 -31.63 -7.26 35.95
CA GLU A 21 -31.43 -5.80 35.88
C GLU A 21 -30.13 -5.36 36.57
N MET A 22 -29.75 -6.02 37.66
CA MET A 22 -28.46 -5.77 38.33
C MET A 22 -27.27 -6.19 37.45
N ASP A 23 -27.36 -7.33 36.76
CA ASP A 23 -26.31 -7.78 35.83
C ASP A 23 -26.22 -6.86 34.60
N GLN A 24 -27.36 -6.47 34.05
CA GLN A 24 -27.43 -5.49 32.95
C GLN A 24 -26.82 -4.15 33.34
N HIS A 25 -27.10 -3.65 34.55
CA HIS A 25 -26.52 -2.40 35.00
C HIS A 25 -25.01 -2.51 35.22
N ARG A 26 -24.50 -3.64 35.72
CA ARG A 26 -23.06 -3.88 35.82
C ARG A 26 -22.39 -3.90 34.44
N ARG A 27 -22.95 -4.62 33.48
CA ARG A 27 -22.45 -4.63 32.09
C ARG A 27 -22.48 -3.24 31.48
N SER A 28 -23.55 -2.48 31.70
CA SER A 28 -23.68 -1.09 31.24
C SER A 28 -22.57 -0.19 31.83
N GLN A 29 -22.33 -0.28 33.14
CA GLN A 29 -21.24 0.45 33.79
C GLN A 29 -19.85 0.04 33.30
N GLU A 30 -19.64 -1.23 32.96
CA GLU A 30 -18.39 -1.72 32.37
C GLU A 30 -18.19 -1.17 30.96
N ILE A 31 -19.23 -1.16 30.13
CA ILE A 31 -19.23 -0.56 28.80
C ILE A 31 -18.91 0.94 28.89
N ASP A 32 -19.58 1.67 29.78
CA ASP A 32 -19.35 3.11 29.98
C ASP A 32 -17.88 3.41 30.35
N LYS A 33 -17.27 2.58 31.21
CA LYS A 33 -15.85 2.70 31.57
C LYS A 33 -14.92 2.46 30.37
N VAL A 34 -15.23 1.49 29.52
CA VAL A 34 -14.47 1.22 28.29
C VAL A 34 -14.61 2.40 27.33
N LEU A 35 -15.83 2.86 27.08
CA LEU A 35 -16.12 3.99 26.20
C LEU A 35 -15.42 5.28 26.66
N GLN A 36 -15.38 5.53 27.97
CA GLN A 36 -14.69 6.70 28.51
C GLN A 36 -13.17 6.64 28.25
N LYS A 37 -12.55 5.46 28.45
CA LYS A 37 -11.12 5.26 28.12
C LYS A 37 -10.84 5.40 26.63
N GLU A 38 -11.69 4.86 25.76
CA GLU A 38 -11.55 5.00 24.31
C GLU A 38 -11.68 6.46 23.88
N ARG A 39 -12.64 7.20 24.44
CA ARG A 39 -12.83 8.62 24.16
C ARG A 39 -11.62 9.46 24.57
N GLU A 40 -10.98 9.16 25.70
CA GLU A 40 -9.74 9.80 26.11
C GLU A 40 -8.57 9.47 25.17
N ARG A 41 -8.48 8.22 24.72
CA ARG A 41 -7.46 7.79 23.74
C ARG A 41 -7.65 8.50 22.40
N LEU A 42 -8.87 8.56 21.88
CA LEU A 42 -9.22 9.24 20.64
C LEU A 42 -8.95 10.74 20.73
N ARG A 43 -9.22 11.38 21.87
CA ARG A 43 -8.92 12.80 22.11
C ARG A 43 -7.43 13.14 22.01
N ARG A 44 -6.55 12.19 22.34
CA ARG A 44 -5.08 12.35 22.26
C ARG A 44 -4.51 11.90 20.93
N GLN A 45 -5.32 11.25 20.08
CA GLN A 45 -4.87 10.74 18.79
C GLN A 45 -4.70 11.87 17.79
N VAL A 46 -3.55 11.88 17.12
CA VAL A 46 -3.27 12.81 16.03
C VAL A 46 -3.58 12.10 14.71
N LYS A 47 -4.64 12.52 14.03
CA LYS A 47 -5.06 11.93 12.74
C LYS A 47 -4.41 12.69 11.59
N LEU A 48 -3.55 12.00 10.85
CA LEU A 48 -2.83 12.50 9.68
C LEU A 48 -3.38 11.87 8.40
N LEU A 49 -3.91 12.70 7.50
CA LEU A 49 -4.43 12.26 6.20
C LEU A 49 -3.36 12.46 5.11
N LEU A 50 -3.01 11.38 4.41
CA LEU A 50 -2.06 11.43 3.30
C LEU A 50 -2.82 11.68 1.98
N LEU A 51 -2.57 12.80 1.34
CA LEU A 51 -3.16 13.17 0.06
C LEU A 51 -2.11 13.36 -1.04
N GLY A 52 -2.54 13.30 -2.29
CA GLY A 52 -1.68 13.42 -3.46
C GLY A 52 -2.19 12.59 -4.63
N ALA A 53 -1.71 12.90 -5.83
CA ALA A 53 -2.05 12.17 -7.06
C ALA A 53 -1.68 10.67 -6.99
N GLY A 54 -2.10 9.87 -7.98
CA GLY A 54 -1.56 8.52 -8.15
C GLY A 54 -0.02 8.55 -8.12
N GLU A 55 0.62 7.52 -7.59
CA GLU A 55 2.09 7.35 -7.60
C GLU A 55 2.95 8.39 -6.88
N SER A 56 2.37 9.46 -6.32
CA SER A 56 3.05 10.48 -5.50
C SER A 56 3.82 10.00 -4.24
N GLY A 57 3.82 8.70 -3.93
CA GLY A 57 4.61 8.14 -2.83
C GLY A 57 3.91 8.05 -1.47
N LYS A 58 2.59 8.31 -1.38
CA LYS A 58 1.83 8.22 -0.10
C LYS A 58 2.02 6.89 0.63
N SER A 59 1.76 5.77 -0.05
CA SER A 59 1.91 4.45 0.54
C SER A 59 3.37 4.13 0.87
N THR A 60 4.33 4.67 0.10
CA THR A 60 5.76 4.55 0.38
C THR A 60 6.15 5.30 1.65
N PHE A 61 5.63 6.52 1.85
CA PHE A 61 5.80 7.28 3.09
C PHE A 61 5.24 6.50 4.29
N LEU A 62 4.04 5.93 4.18
CA LEU A 62 3.46 5.15 5.27
C LEU A 62 4.28 3.88 5.58
N LYS A 63 4.74 3.16 4.55
CA LYS A 63 5.65 2.01 4.72
C LYS A 63 6.95 2.41 5.44
N GLN A 64 7.55 3.55 5.07
CA GLN A 64 8.74 4.08 5.75
C GLN A 64 8.44 4.37 7.22
N MET A 65 7.32 5.03 7.52
CA MET A 65 6.91 5.33 8.88
C MET A 65 6.76 4.06 9.74
N ARG A 66 6.22 2.97 9.16
CA ARG A 66 6.18 1.66 9.83
C ARG A 66 7.58 1.15 10.15
N ILE A 67 8.47 1.11 9.16
CA ILE A 67 9.84 0.55 9.29
C ILE A 67 10.63 1.31 10.36
N ILE A 68 10.69 2.64 10.29
CA ILE A 68 11.52 3.44 11.22
C ILE A 68 11.02 3.38 12.68
N HIS A 69 9.75 3.05 12.90
CA HIS A 69 9.17 2.85 14.23
C HIS A 69 9.13 1.37 14.66
N GLY A 70 9.84 0.49 13.94
CA GLY A 70 10.03 -0.91 14.32
C GLY A 70 8.86 -1.85 13.98
N TYR A 71 7.90 -1.41 13.18
CA TYR A 71 6.79 -2.25 12.71
C TYR A 71 7.22 -3.08 11.50
N ARG A 72 7.54 -4.35 11.75
CA ARG A 72 7.86 -5.32 10.70
C ARG A 72 6.61 -5.77 9.95
N PHE A 73 6.80 -6.20 8.70
CA PHE A 73 5.75 -6.82 7.90
C PHE A 73 5.57 -8.29 8.30
N GLY A 74 4.33 -8.73 8.42
CA GLY A 74 4.01 -10.13 8.74
C GLY A 74 4.32 -11.09 7.57
N HIS A 75 4.34 -12.39 7.82
CA HIS A 75 4.58 -13.40 6.78
C HIS A 75 3.57 -13.31 5.63
N GLU A 76 2.29 -13.14 5.94
CA GLU A 76 1.23 -12.98 4.93
C GLU A 76 1.44 -11.72 4.07
N GLU A 77 1.78 -10.58 4.71
CA GLU A 77 2.10 -9.34 3.98
C GLU A 77 3.32 -9.54 3.07
N ILE A 78 4.37 -10.20 3.56
CA ILE A 78 5.58 -10.49 2.79
C ILE A 78 5.27 -11.36 1.58
N ASP A 79 4.42 -12.38 1.73
CA ASP A 79 4.01 -13.24 0.63
C ASP A 79 3.18 -12.48 -0.42
N GLU A 80 2.25 -11.60 0.01
CA GLU A 80 1.53 -10.70 -0.90
C GLU A 80 2.47 -9.74 -1.65
N TYR A 81 3.46 -9.17 -0.95
CA TYR A 81 4.45 -8.30 -1.58
C TYR A 81 5.30 -9.07 -2.57
N ARG A 82 5.67 -10.32 -2.28
CA ARG A 82 6.43 -11.16 -3.21
C ARG A 82 5.69 -11.34 -4.54
N GLU A 83 4.42 -11.73 -4.49
CA GLU A 83 3.61 -11.86 -5.72
C GLU A 83 3.45 -10.54 -6.46
N THR A 84 3.30 -9.43 -5.73
CA THR A 84 3.17 -8.10 -6.33
C THR A 84 4.48 -7.68 -7.00
N ILE A 85 5.63 -7.96 -6.39
CA ILE A 85 6.96 -7.68 -6.95
C ILE A 85 7.17 -8.48 -8.24
N TYR A 86 6.83 -9.77 -8.26
CA TYR A 86 6.91 -10.58 -9.48
C TYR A 86 6.08 -9.98 -10.61
N LYS A 87 4.84 -9.55 -10.30
CA LYS A 87 3.96 -8.89 -11.28
C LYS A 87 4.55 -7.57 -11.75
N ASN A 88 5.12 -6.75 -10.86
CA ASN A 88 5.77 -5.49 -11.23
C ASN A 88 6.94 -5.72 -12.21
N ILE A 89 7.74 -6.76 -11.98
CA ILE A 89 8.88 -7.11 -12.84
C ILE A 89 8.41 -7.53 -14.23
N VAL A 90 7.51 -8.54 -14.31
CA VAL A 90 7.03 -9.05 -15.59
C VAL A 90 6.30 -7.97 -16.38
N MET A 91 5.37 -7.25 -15.73
CA MET A 91 4.62 -6.18 -16.40
C MET A 91 5.52 -5.01 -16.79
N GLY A 92 6.51 -4.64 -15.97
CA GLY A 92 7.48 -3.61 -16.30
C GLY A 92 8.26 -3.94 -17.58
N MET A 93 8.70 -5.19 -17.74
CA MET A 93 9.42 -5.59 -18.94
C MET A 93 8.49 -5.65 -20.16
N LYS A 94 7.25 -6.11 -20.00
CA LYS A 94 6.25 -6.06 -21.09
C LYS A 94 6.01 -4.64 -21.60
N VAL A 95 5.92 -3.66 -20.69
CA VAL A 95 5.79 -2.25 -21.07
C VAL A 95 7.00 -1.79 -21.86
N LEU A 96 8.21 -2.19 -21.47
CA LEU A 96 9.42 -1.85 -22.23
C LEU A 96 9.45 -2.47 -23.62
N VAL A 97 9.05 -3.74 -23.77
CA VAL A 97 8.95 -4.41 -25.07
C VAL A 97 7.92 -3.71 -25.97
N ASP A 98 6.72 -3.43 -25.46
CA ASP A 98 5.67 -2.71 -26.19
C ASP A 98 6.09 -1.27 -26.56
N ALA A 99 6.75 -0.57 -25.64
CA ALA A 99 7.26 0.78 -25.90
C ALA A 99 8.36 0.78 -26.97
N ARG A 100 9.28 -0.19 -26.92
CA ARG A 100 10.33 -0.40 -27.91
C ARG A 100 9.73 -0.52 -29.31
N ASP A 101 8.69 -1.35 -29.48
CA ASP A 101 7.99 -1.55 -30.75
C ASP A 101 7.33 -0.25 -31.24
N LYS A 102 6.59 0.44 -30.35
CA LYS A 102 5.90 1.70 -30.67
C LYS A 102 6.84 2.83 -31.03
N LEU A 103 8.01 2.86 -30.41
CA LEU A 103 9.08 3.81 -30.69
C LEU A 103 9.94 3.41 -31.89
N ARG A 104 9.65 2.25 -32.52
CA ARG A 104 10.37 1.69 -33.67
C ARG A 104 11.87 1.54 -33.42
N ILE A 105 12.23 1.16 -32.20
CA ILE A 105 13.61 0.86 -31.83
C ILE A 105 13.90 -0.58 -32.29
N PRO A 106 14.96 -0.88 -33.04
CA PRO A 106 15.29 -2.26 -33.39
C PRO A 106 15.80 -3.03 -32.16
N TRP A 107 15.73 -4.37 -32.20
CA TRP A 107 16.51 -5.20 -31.27
C TRP A 107 18.00 -5.05 -31.55
N GLU A 108 18.81 -5.41 -30.57
CA GLU A 108 20.23 -5.65 -30.82
C GLU A 108 20.47 -6.91 -31.65
N ASP A 109 19.67 -7.95 -31.39
CA ASP A 109 19.74 -9.26 -32.03
C ASP A 109 18.32 -9.79 -32.33
N ASP A 110 18.10 -10.29 -33.54
CA ASP A 110 16.80 -10.82 -33.99
C ASP A 110 16.25 -11.96 -33.11
N THR A 111 17.12 -12.70 -32.41
CA THR A 111 16.70 -13.74 -31.46
C THR A 111 15.87 -13.19 -30.30
N ARG A 112 16.07 -11.91 -29.94
CA ARG A 112 15.33 -11.22 -28.87
C ARG A 112 13.84 -11.07 -29.18
N GLU A 113 13.47 -11.03 -30.45
CA GLU A 113 12.08 -10.97 -30.90
C GLU A 113 11.27 -12.17 -30.36
N SER A 114 11.84 -13.38 -30.44
CA SER A 114 11.17 -14.58 -29.92
C SER A 114 10.97 -14.53 -28.40
N ILE A 115 11.95 -13.99 -27.67
CA ILE A 115 11.93 -13.83 -26.21
C ILE A 115 10.89 -12.80 -25.80
N GLY A 116 10.87 -11.64 -26.47
CA GLY A 116 9.88 -10.59 -26.27
C GLY A 116 8.46 -11.12 -26.52
N ASN A 117 8.25 -11.82 -27.63
CA ASN A 117 6.96 -12.43 -27.95
C ASN A 117 6.51 -13.47 -26.91
N HIS A 118 7.43 -14.28 -26.37
CA HIS A 118 7.11 -15.21 -25.28
C HIS A 118 6.66 -14.47 -24.01
N LEU A 119 7.36 -13.41 -23.60
CA LEU A 119 6.97 -12.57 -22.47
C LEU A 119 5.60 -11.91 -22.69
N MET A 120 5.30 -11.52 -23.92
CA MET A 120 4.03 -10.90 -24.28
C MET A 120 2.83 -11.85 -24.13
N LYS A 121 3.02 -13.17 -24.09
CA LYS A 121 1.96 -14.16 -23.83
C LYS A 121 1.43 -14.15 -22.39
N TYR A 122 2.21 -13.66 -21.42
CA TYR A 122 1.72 -13.57 -20.04
C TYR A 122 0.51 -12.64 -19.96
N MET A 123 -0.61 -13.09 -19.41
CA MET A 123 -1.80 -12.28 -19.24
C MET A 123 -1.93 -11.87 -17.77
N SER A 124 -2.23 -10.61 -17.51
CA SER A 124 -2.21 -10.05 -16.13
C SER A 124 -3.21 -10.67 -15.17
N TYR A 125 -4.22 -11.39 -15.68
CA TYR A 125 -5.18 -12.14 -14.88
C TYR A 125 -4.66 -13.52 -14.46
N MET A 126 -3.58 -14.02 -15.08
CA MET A 126 -3.00 -15.30 -14.72
C MET A 126 -2.24 -15.19 -13.39
N PRO A 127 -2.36 -16.19 -12.52
CA PRO A 127 -1.55 -16.26 -11.31
C PRO A 127 -0.08 -16.25 -11.71
N LEU A 128 0.72 -15.53 -10.93
CA LEU A 128 2.17 -15.45 -11.11
C LEU A 128 2.80 -15.85 -9.78
N ASP A 129 2.72 -17.15 -9.50
CA ASP A 129 3.39 -17.74 -8.37
C ASP A 129 4.91 -17.80 -8.61
N ARG A 130 5.62 -18.39 -7.64
CA ARG A 130 7.06 -18.52 -7.68
C ARG A 130 7.56 -19.34 -8.88
N GLN A 131 6.92 -20.46 -9.19
CA GLN A 131 7.40 -21.36 -10.26
C GLN A 131 7.25 -20.67 -11.61
N VAL A 132 6.07 -20.10 -11.87
CA VAL A 132 5.78 -19.37 -13.10
C VAL A 132 6.69 -18.14 -13.24
N PHE A 133 6.94 -17.39 -12.17
CA PHE A 133 7.86 -16.25 -12.22
C PHE A 133 9.28 -16.66 -12.63
N LEU A 134 9.80 -17.76 -12.08
CA LEU A 134 11.15 -18.24 -12.38
C LEU A 134 11.33 -18.63 -13.87
N GLU A 135 10.28 -19.07 -14.55
CA GLU A 135 10.32 -19.33 -15.99
C GLU A 135 10.58 -18.06 -16.82
N TYR A 136 10.11 -16.89 -16.34
CA TYR A 136 10.32 -15.61 -17.02
C TYR A 136 11.67 -14.95 -16.69
N VAL A 137 12.32 -15.31 -15.57
CA VAL A 137 13.57 -14.68 -15.11
C VAL A 137 14.68 -14.67 -16.18
N PRO A 138 15.00 -15.79 -16.87
CA PRO A 138 16.02 -15.78 -17.91
C PRO A 138 15.69 -14.79 -19.03
N SER A 139 14.43 -14.78 -19.49
CA SER A 139 13.95 -13.89 -20.56
C SER A 139 14.10 -12.42 -20.16
N ILE A 140 13.69 -12.05 -18.94
CA ILE A 140 13.77 -10.68 -18.45
C ILE A 140 15.23 -10.25 -18.27
N ARG A 141 16.10 -11.12 -17.74
CA ARG A 141 17.54 -10.85 -17.60
C ARG A 141 18.18 -10.53 -18.94
N ASP A 142 17.81 -11.31 -19.95
CA ASP A 142 18.34 -11.22 -21.29
C ASP A 142 17.86 -9.97 -22.03
N LEU A 143 16.55 -9.68 -21.95
CA LEU A 143 15.96 -8.46 -22.49
C LEU A 143 16.50 -7.21 -21.78
N TRP A 144 16.80 -7.28 -20.48
CA TRP A 144 17.39 -6.13 -19.77
C TRP A 144 18.83 -5.83 -20.20
N LYS A 145 19.52 -6.75 -20.86
CA LYS A 145 20.86 -6.50 -21.43
C LYS A 145 20.80 -5.93 -22.85
N ASP A 146 19.68 -6.10 -23.55
CA ASP A 146 19.48 -5.63 -24.91
C ASP A 146 19.52 -4.10 -25.01
N THR A 147 20.31 -3.58 -25.96
CA THR A 147 20.46 -2.14 -26.18
C THR A 147 19.17 -1.45 -26.62
N GLY A 148 18.28 -2.12 -27.36
CA GLY A 148 16.97 -1.59 -27.74
C GLY A 148 16.04 -1.38 -26.55
N ILE A 149 16.00 -2.33 -25.61
CA ILE A 149 15.26 -2.18 -24.34
C ILE A 149 15.85 -1.08 -23.47
N ARG A 150 17.18 -0.96 -23.41
CA ARG A 150 17.84 0.14 -22.70
C ARG A 150 17.52 1.50 -23.30
N GLN A 151 17.48 1.60 -24.63
CA GLN A 151 17.06 2.82 -25.33
C GLN A 151 15.60 3.17 -25.03
N ALA A 152 14.69 2.19 -25.03
CA ALA A 152 13.30 2.39 -24.66
C ALA A 152 13.19 2.90 -23.21
N TYR A 153 13.93 2.31 -22.27
CA TYR A 153 13.97 2.75 -20.87
C TYR A 153 14.52 4.18 -20.70
N ASN A 154 15.49 4.60 -21.50
CA ASN A 154 15.99 5.97 -21.47
C ASN A 154 14.93 6.99 -21.92
N ARG A 155 13.98 6.55 -22.75
CA ARG A 155 12.82 7.34 -23.23
C ARG A 155 11.55 7.10 -22.41
N ARG A 156 11.68 6.57 -21.19
CA ARG A 156 10.54 6.21 -20.31
C ARG A 156 9.55 7.34 -20.03
N ALA A 157 9.94 8.61 -20.13
CA ALA A 157 9.03 9.75 -19.99
C ALA A 157 7.93 9.80 -21.09
N GLU A 158 8.15 9.14 -22.24
CA GLU A 158 7.18 9.12 -23.35
C GLU A 158 6.02 8.13 -23.14
N PHE A 159 6.14 7.25 -22.13
CA PHE A 159 5.14 6.23 -21.82
C PHE A 159 5.00 6.01 -20.31
N GLN A 160 4.11 5.11 -19.90
CA GLN A 160 3.79 4.90 -18.49
C GLN A 160 4.57 3.70 -17.98
N LEU A 161 5.64 3.96 -17.26
CA LEU A 161 6.50 2.94 -16.67
C LEU A 161 6.72 3.28 -15.20
N THR A 162 6.70 2.26 -14.33
CA THR A 162 6.95 2.50 -12.91
C THR A 162 8.43 2.81 -12.66
N ASP A 163 8.72 3.83 -11.86
CA ASP A 163 10.10 4.25 -11.56
C ASP A 163 10.98 3.15 -10.96
N SER A 164 10.39 2.21 -10.21
CA SER A 164 11.12 1.13 -9.53
C SER A 164 11.51 -0.06 -10.42
N VAL A 165 11.16 -0.07 -11.70
CA VAL A 165 11.47 -1.22 -12.57
C VAL A 165 12.97 -1.48 -12.71
N SER A 166 13.81 -0.45 -12.82
CA SER A 166 15.26 -0.62 -12.91
C SER A 166 15.83 -1.25 -11.64
N TYR A 167 15.40 -0.79 -10.47
CA TYR A 167 15.79 -1.39 -9.18
C TYR A 167 15.56 -2.90 -9.16
N PHE A 168 14.39 -3.35 -9.64
CA PHE A 168 14.08 -4.77 -9.65
C PHE A 168 14.85 -5.55 -10.73
N PHE A 169 15.02 -4.99 -11.94
CA PHE A 169 15.79 -5.65 -12.98
C PHE A 169 17.28 -5.77 -12.65
N ASP A 170 17.85 -4.75 -12.02
CA ASP A 170 19.24 -4.78 -11.54
C ASP A 170 19.41 -5.73 -10.35
N SER A 171 18.33 -6.03 -9.62
CA SER A 171 18.31 -6.99 -8.51
C SER A 171 17.81 -8.38 -8.91
N LEU A 172 17.61 -8.65 -10.20
CA LEU A 172 16.89 -9.84 -10.67
C LEU A 172 17.60 -11.14 -10.28
N ASP A 173 18.92 -11.15 -10.17
CA ASP A 173 19.67 -12.33 -9.75
C ASP A 173 19.40 -12.73 -8.30
N ARG A 174 19.11 -11.76 -7.42
CA ARG A 174 18.69 -12.02 -6.04
C ARG A 174 17.21 -12.37 -5.94
N ILE A 175 16.37 -11.76 -6.78
CA ILE A 175 14.91 -11.94 -6.75
C ILE A 175 14.48 -13.23 -7.44
N GLY A 176 15.21 -13.63 -8.48
CA GLY A 176 14.94 -14.81 -9.31
C GLY A 176 15.48 -16.13 -8.75
N VAL A 177 15.55 -16.26 -7.42
CA VAL A 177 15.91 -17.51 -6.73
C VAL A 177 14.70 -18.09 -6.02
N SER A 178 14.66 -19.41 -5.86
CA SER A 178 13.52 -20.11 -5.24
C SER A 178 13.27 -19.64 -3.79
N GLU A 179 14.31 -19.34 -3.04
CA GLU A 179 14.24 -18.97 -1.62
C GLU A 179 14.07 -17.45 -1.41
N TYR A 180 13.72 -16.70 -2.45
CA TYR A 180 13.59 -15.25 -2.36
C TYR A 180 12.53 -14.83 -1.34
N ILE A 181 12.98 -13.99 -0.39
CA ILE A 181 12.14 -13.30 0.58
C ILE A 181 12.32 -11.79 0.34
N PRO A 182 11.22 -11.04 0.07
CA PRO A 182 11.28 -9.60 -0.08
C PRO A 182 11.93 -8.90 1.11
N THR A 183 12.89 -8.02 0.82
CA THR A 183 13.47 -7.11 1.80
C THR A 183 12.57 -5.90 2.01
N GLU A 184 12.79 -5.14 3.08
CA GLU A 184 12.10 -3.86 3.28
C GLU A 184 12.30 -2.90 2.09
N LYS A 185 13.50 -2.91 1.49
CA LYS A 185 13.78 -2.12 0.28
C LYS A 185 12.93 -2.58 -0.91
N ASP A 186 12.75 -3.89 -1.10
CA ASP A 186 11.87 -4.43 -2.13
C ASP A 186 10.41 -4.00 -1.90
N ILE A 187 9.95 -4.06 -0.66
CA ILE A 187 8.59 -3.68 -0.26
C ILE A 187 8.34 -2.18 -0.50
N LEU A 188 9.36 -1.34 -0.26
CA LEU A 188 9.31 0.10 -0.52
C LEU A 188 9.24 0.42 -2.02
N HIS A 189 9.98 -0.30 -2.85
CA HIS A 189 9.96 -0.16 -4.31
C HIS A 189 8.74 -0.83 -4.96
N CYS A 190 8.09 -1.76 -4.26
CA CYS A 190 6.91 -2.47 -4.75
C CYS A 190 5.71 -1.53 -4.94
N ARG A 191 5.17 -1.53 -6.16
CA ARG A 191 3.99 -0.78 -6.55
C ARG A 191 2.74 -1.64 -6.45
N LYS A 192 1.88 -1.28 -5.50
CA LYS A 192 0.51 -1.80 -5.33
C LYS A 192 -0.44 -0.61 -5.36
N ALA A 193 -1.37 -0.58 -6.30
CA ALA A 193 -2.34 0.51 -6.38
C ALA A 193 -3.30 0.46 -5.18
N THR A 194 -3.34 1.53 -4.39
CA THR A 194 -4.22 1.65 -3.22
C THR A 194 -5.66 1.87 -3.67
N LYS A 195 -6.50 0.85 -3.49
CA LYS A 195 -7.93 0.86 -3.83
C LYS A 195 -8.84 1.08 -2.61
N ALA A 196 -8.34 0.88 -1.40
CA ALA A 196 -9.08 1.04 -0.16
C ALA A 196 -8.45 2.12 0.72
N ILE A 197 -9.20 2.61 1.70
CA ILE A 197 -8.65 3.45 2.77
C ILE A 197 -7.87 2.52 3.70
N THR A 198 -6.61 2.84 3.97
CA THR A 198 -5.77 2.08 4.90
C THR A 198 -5.39 2.96 6.07
N GLU A 199 -5.62 2.45 7.27
CA GLU A 199 -5.32 3.15 8.51
C GLU A 199 -4.24 2.41 9.29
N PHE A 200 -3.27 3.16 9.83
CA PHE A 200 -2.23 2.57 10.65
C PHE A 200 -1.87 3.51 11.80
N THR A 201 -1.90 2.99 13.03
CA THR A 201 -1.55 3.78 14.22
C THR A 201 -0.12 3.49 14.66
N ILE A 202 0.68 4.55 14.79
CA ILE A 202 2.06 4.52 15.28
C ILE A 202 2.16 5.38 16.54
N PRO A 203 2.56 4.83 17.70
CA PRO A 203 2.88 5.63 18.87
C PRO A 203 4.24 6.32 18.67
N ILE A 204 4.24 7.64 18.60
CA ILE A 204 5.46 8.46 18.49
C ILE A 204 5.55 9.31 19.75
N GLN A 205 6.58 9.07 20.58
CA GLN A 205 6.74 9.76 21.87
C GLN A 205 5.48 9.68 22.75
N ASN A 206 4.87 8.49 22.85
CA ASN A 206 3.61 8.22 23.56
C ASN A 206 2.35 8.93 23.03
N VAL A 207 2.43 9.62 21.88
CA VAL A 207 1.28 10.16 21.17
C VAL A 207 0.86 9.18 20.07
N PRO A 208 -0.41 8.72 20.02
CA PRO A 208 -0.86 7.83 18.97
C PRO A 208 -1.12 8.63 17.69
N PHE A 209 -0.27 8.47 16.67
CA PHE A 209 -0.47 9.03 15.34
C PHE A 209 -1.21 8.04 14.46
N LEU A 210 -2.39 8.41 13.99
CA LEU A 210 -3.17 7.63 13.03
C LEU A 210 -2.89 8.15 11.62
N PHE A 211 -2.17 7.37 10.82
CA PHE A 211 -1.96 7.65 9.41
C PHE A 211 -3.08 7.05 8.59
N VAL A 212 -3.65 7.85 7.70
CA VAL A 212 -4.71 7.44 6.77
C VAL A 212 -4.18 7.58 5.35
N ASP A 213 -3.94 6.45 4.68
CA ASP A 213 -3.56 6.39 3.26
C ASP A 213 -4.81 6.14 2.39
N VAL A 214 -4.96 6.94 1.34
CA VAL A 214 -6.07 6.87 0.39
C VAL A 214 -5.57 6.79 -1.05
N GLY A 215 -6.33 6.13 -1.91
CA GLY A 215 -6.00 6.05 -3.33
C GLY A 215 -5.95 7.44 -3.98
N GLY A 216 -4.86 7.72 -4.71
CA GLY A 216 -4.63 9.01 -5.37
C GLY A 216 -5.20 9.12 -6.80
N GLN A 217 -5.52 8.00 -7.42
CA GLN A 217 -6.13 7.94 -8.75
C GLN A 217 -7.51 8.60 -8.74
N ARG A 218 -7.91 9.25 -9.82
CA ARG A 218 -9.18 9.99 -9.98
C ARG A 218 -10.39 9.16 -9.57
N THR A 219 -10.42 7.87 -9.92
CA THR A 219 -11.52 6.95 -9.53
C THR A 219 -11.62 6.70 -8.03
N GLN A 220 -10.52 6.89 -7.29
CA GLN A 220 -10.47 6.69 -5.84
C GLN A 220 -10.70 7.99 -5.05
N ARG A 221 -10.61 9.17 -5.68
CA ARG A 221 -10.78 10.47 -5.00
C ARG A 221 -12.17 10.66 -4.40
N GLN A 222 -13.17 9.96 -4.94
CA GLN A 222 -14.52 9.91 -4.35
C GLN A 222 -14.52 9.33 -2.94
N LYS A 223 -13.51 8.58 -2.50
CA LYS A 223 -13.44 8.05 -1.11
C LYS A 223 -12.86 9.05 -0.12
N TRP A 224 -12.21 10.13 -0.59
CA TRP A 224 -11.50 11.06 0.28
C TRP A 224 -12.43 11.71 1.31
N PHE A 225 -13.68 12.02 0.94
CA PHE A 225 -14.66 12.65 1.85
C PHE A 225 -14.87 11.85 3.14
N GLN A 226 -14.73 10.52 3.10
CA GLN A 226 -14.90 9.62 4.24
C GLN A 226 -13.79 9.77 5.28
N CYS A 227 -12.64 10.34 4.89
CA CYS A 227 -11.45 10.42 5.72
C CYS A 227 -11.24 11.78 6.37
N PHE A 228 -11.92 12.84 5.90
CA PHE A 228 -11.72 14.22 6.35
C PHE A 228 -12.30 14.52 7.74
N GLU A 229 -13.21 13.70 8.24
CA GLU A 229 -13.78 13.92 9.57
C GLU A 229 -12.69 13.80 10.64
N SER A 230 -12.61 14.82 11.49
CA SER A 230 -11.70 14.90 12.64
C SER A 230 -10.21 14.71 12.29
N VAL A 231 -9.78 15.14 11.10
CA VAL A 231 -8.37 15.16 10.71
C VAL A 231 -7.63 16.28 11.45
N THR A 232 -6.50 15.95 12.07
CA THR A 232 -5.64 16.94 12.73
C THR A 232 -4.77 17.69 11.73
N SER A 233 -4.22 16.99 10.73
CA SER A 233 -3.39 17.60 9.69
C SER A 233 -3.40 16.78 8.40
N ILE A 234 -3.11 17.44 7.28
CA ILE A 234 -2.98 16.84 5.96
C ILE A 234 -1.50 16.88 5.56
N ILE A 235 -0.97 15.74 5.13
CA ILE A 235 0.33 15.66 4.46
C ILE A 235 0.05 15.47 2.98
N PHE A 236 0.34 16.50 2.18
CA PHE A 236 0.14 16.45 0.74
C PHE A 236 1.46 16.09 0.04
N LEU A 237 1.47 14.99 -0.69
CA LEU A 237 2.62 14.49 -1.44
C LEU A 237 2.45 14.79 -2.93
N ALA A 238 3.54 15.27 -3.53
CA ALA A 238 3.64 15.55 -4.96
C ALA A 238 4.93 14.95 -5.50
N SER A 239 4.84 14.25 -6.64
CA SER A 239 6.00 13.72 -7.35
C SER A 239 6.63 14.86 -8.15
N SER A 240 7.82 15.31 -7.75
CA SER A 240 8.54 16.39 -8.45
C SER A 240 9.26 15.89 -9.71
N SER A 241 9.47 14.58 -9.85
CA SER A 241 10.09 13.94 -11.00
C SER A 241 9.14 13.71 -12.17
N GLU A 242 7.83 13.87 -11.98
CA GLU A 242 6.80 13.62 -13.00
C GLU A 242 6.42 14.87 -13.81
N PHE A 243 7.22 15.94 -13.76
CA PHE A 243 6.88 17.22 -14.41
C PHE A 243 6.76 17.13 -15.94
N ASP A 244 7.45 16.17 -16.57
CA ASP A 244 7.46 15.90 -18.01
C ASP A 244 6.57 14.70 -18.41
N GLN A 245 5.82 14.15 -17.45
CA GLN A 245 4.95 13.00 -17.67
C GLN A 245 3.48 13.40 -17.78
N ARG A 246 2.70 12.56 -18.48
CA ARG A 246 1.22 12.66 -18.49
C ARG A 246 0.65 11.68 -17.48
N LEU A 247 -0.50 12.00 -16.89
CA LEU A 247 -1.21 11.06 -16.02
C LEU A 247 -1.78 9.91 -16.87
N LEU A 248 -1.67 8.67 -16.36
CA LEU A 248 -2.24 7.48 -17.00
C LEU A 248 -3.75 7.62 -17.27
N GLU A 249 -4.46 8.30 -16.37
CA GLU A 249 -5.92 8.49 -16.39
C GLU A 249 -6.41 9.55 -17.39
N ASP A 250 -5.50 10.28 -18.04
CA ASP A 250 -5.82 11.30 -19.05
C ASP A 250 -5.62 10.80 -20.50
N ARG A 251 -5.29 9.51 -20.67
CA ARG A 251 -5.25 8.83 -21.98
C ARG A 251 -6.60 8.22 -22.34
#